data_AF-A0A9D8PAI4-F1
#
_entry.id   AF-A0A9D8PAI4-F1
#
_cell.length_a   1.000
_cell.length_b   1.000
_cell.length_c   1.000
_cell.angle_alpha   90.00
_cell.angle_beta   90.00
_cell.angle_gamma   90.00
#
_symmetry.space_group_name_H-M   'P 1'
#
loop_
_entity.id
_entity.type
_entity.pdbx_description
1 polymer ?
#
loop_
_entity_poly.entity_id
_entity_poly.type
_entity_poly.pdbx_seq_one_letter_code
_entity_poly.pdbx_strand_id
1 'polypeptide(L)'
;MSAKTVRIRKETQDILRELANHEGKPMQTILDLAIEGYRRQRFLQGANAAYASLRSNPKAWKEELNERREWDATMADGQEDK
;
A
#
# COMPACT_ATOMS: atom_id res chain seq x y z
N MET A 1 -9.64 -23.23 5.11
CA MET A 1 -8.37 -22.61 4.66
C MET A 1 -7.42 -23.73 4.25
N SER A 2 -7.01 -23.79 2.97
CA SER A 2 -6.05 -24.82 2.51
C SER A 2 -4.64 -24.35 2.83
N ALA A 3 -3.91 -25.12 3.64
CA ALA A 3 -2.51 -24.84 3.95
C ALA A 3 -1.63 -25.32 2.77
N LYS A 4 -0.70 -24.46 2.33
CA LYS A 4 0.33 -24.79 1.35
C LYS A 4 1.70 -24.52 1.96
N THR A 5 2.66 -25.39 1.69
CA THR A 5 4.03 -25.23 2.17
C THR A 5 4.87 -24.54 1.09
N VAL A 6 5.53 -23.44 1.47
CA VAL A 6 6.50 -22.74 0.61
C VAL A 6 7.88 -22.94 1.18
N ARG A 7 8.86 -23.29 0.33
CA ARG A 7 10.25 -23.43 0.75
C ARG A 7 10.89 -22.05 0.84
N ILE A 8 11.40 -21.71 2.01
CA ILE A 8 12.15 -20.49 2.28
C ILE A 8 13.53 -20.84 2.85
N ARG A 9 14.45 -19.87 2.84
CA ARG A 9 15.76 -20.04 3.48
C ARG A 9 15.60 -20.09 5.01
N LYS A 10 16.55 -20.73 5.69
CA LYS A 10 16.52 -20.87 7.15
C LYS A 10 16.52 -19.52 7.84
N GLU A 11 17.34 -18.59 7.35
CA GLU A 11 17.46 -17.23 7.90
C GLU A 11 16.11 -16.48 7.80
N THR A 12 15.39 -16.65 6.68
CA THR A 12 14.05 -16.06 6.51
C THR A 12 13.03 -16.66 7.48
N GLN A 13 13.11 -17.98 7.70
CA GLN A 13 12.23 -18.65 8.65
C GLN A 13 12.49 -18.18 10.09
N ASP A 14 13.76 -17.98 10.45
CA ASP A 14 14.17 -17.53 11.78
C ASP A 14 13.66 -16.09 12.04
N ILE A 15 13.83 -15.18 11.07
CA ILE A 15 13.26 -13.81 11.14
C ILE A 15 11.73 -13.88 11.30
N LEU A 16 11.05 -14.71 10.51
CA LEU A 16 9.59 -14.84 10.58
C LEU A 16 9.13 -15.34 11.96
N ARG A 17 9.91 -16.23 12.58
CA ARG A 17 9.64 -16.74 13.93
C ARG A 17 9.84 -15.68 15.00
N GLU A 18 10.91 -14.88 14.89
CA GLU A 18 11.17 -13.78 15.82
C GLU A 18 10.04 -12.74 15.79
N LEU A 19 9.61 -12.33 14.59
CA LEU A 19 8.49 -11.41 14.41
C LEU A 19 7.18 -11.98 14.98
N ALA A 20 6.90 -13.26 14.72
CA ALA A 20 5.74 -13.96 15.26
C ALA A 20 5.72 -13.98 16.78
N ASN A 21 6.86 -14.28 17.41
CA ASN A 21 7.01 -14.29 18.87
C ASN A 21 6.85 -12.88 19.44
N HIS A 22 7.46 -11.87 18.82
CA HIS A 22 7.38 -10.48 19.25
C HIS A 22 5.95 -9.93 19.20
N GLU A 23 5.19 -10.26 18.15
CA GLU A 23 3.81 -9.80 17.98
C GLU A 23 2.75 -10.72 18.62
N GLY A 24 3.15 -11.88 19.16
CA GLY A 24 2.23 -12.87 19.72
C GLY A 24 1.26 -13.47 18.69
N LYS A 25 1.66 -13.53 17.40
CA LYS A 25 0.82 -13.99 16.29
C LYS A 25 1.40 -15.24 15.63
N PRO A 26 0.59 -16.09 15.00
CA PRO A 26 1.09 -17.21 14.21
C PRO A 26 2.04 -16.75 13.09
N MET A 27 3.08 -17.54 12.80
CA MET A 27 4.03 -17.26 11.69
C MET A 27 3.32 -17.08 10.34
N GLN A 28 2.23 -17.82 10.10
CA GLN A 28 1.43 -17.66 8.88
C GLN A 28 0.80 -16.26 8.80
N THR A 29 0.27 -15.75 9.92
CA THR A 29 -0.32 -14.41 9.97
C THR A 29 0.72 -13.32 9.72
N ILE A 30 1.93 -13.47 10.28
CA ILE A 30 3.03 -12.53 9.99
C ILE A 30 3.42 -12.59 8.52
N LEU A 31 3.48 -13.79 7.92
CA LEU A 31 3.78 -13.95 6.51
C LEU A 31 2.71 -13.28 5.63
N ASP A 32 1.43 -13.48 5.95
CA ASP A 32 0.32 -12.84 5.23
C ASP A 32 0.41 -11.31 5.32
N LEU A 33 0.69 -10.76 6.51
CA LEU A 33 0.88 -9.33 6.73
C LEU A 33 2.09 -8.79 5.96
N ALA A 34 3.20 -9.52 5.93
CA ALA A 34 4.41 -9.13 5.21
C ALA A 34 4.17 -9.07 3.69
N ILE A 35 3.50 -10.08 3.14
CA ILE A 35 3.13 -10.12 1.71
C ILE A 35 2.16 -8.99 1.38
N GLU A 36 1.17 -8.75 2.25
CA GLU A 36 0.22 -7.65 2.06
C GLU A 36 0.92 -6.28 2.09
N GLY A 37 1.84 -6.08 3.03
CA GLY A 37 2.67 -4.88 3.10
C GLY A 37 3.49 -4.67 1.83
N TYR A 38 4.16 -5.72 1.35
CA TYR A 38 4.90 -5.67 0.09
C TYR A 38 3.99 -5.33 -1.10
N ARG A 39 2.81 -5.95 -1.18
CA ARG A 39 1.82 -5.68 -2.25
C ARG A 39 1.40 -4.21 -2.27
N ARG A 40 1.05 -3.65 -1.10
CA ARG A 40 0.66 -2.23 -0.98
C ARG A 40 1.80 -1.30 -1.34
N GLN A 41 3.02 -1.60 -0.89
CA GLN A 41 4.20 -0.83 -1.25
C GLN A 41 4.41 -0.80 -2.77
N ARG A 42 4.34 -1.96 -3.45
CA ARG A 42 4.49 -2.02 -4.91
C ARG A 42 3.39 -1.25 -5.64
N PHE A 43 2.15 -1.32 -5.15
CA PHE A 43 1.04 -0.54 -5.68
C PHE A 43 1.31 0.97 -5.58
N LEU A 44 1.68 1.46 -4.40
CA LEU A 44 1.98 2.88 -4.18
C LEU A 44 3.18 3.36 -5.00
N GLN A 45 4.22 2.53 -5.14
CA GLN A 45 5.35 2.84 -6.02
C GLN A 45 4.91 3.01 -7.48
N GLY A 46 4.02 2.14 -7.97
CA GLY A 46 3.46 2.25 -9.32
C GLY A 46 2.62 3.51 -9.50
N ALA A 47 1.74 3.81 -8.54
CA ALA A 47 0.93 5.03 -8.56
C ALA A 47 1.81 6.29 -8.57
N ASN A 48 2.82 6.35 -7.69
CA ASN A 48 3.76 7.48 -7.62
C ASN A 48 4.54 7.65 -8.94
N ALA A 49 5.00 6.57 -9.55
CA ALA A 49 5.69 6.63 -10.84
C ALA A 49 4.77 7.13 -11.97
N ALA A 50 3.50 6.71 -11.97
CA ALA A 50 2.51 7.19 -12.93
C ALA A 50 2.24 8.69 -12.75
N TYR A 51 2.07 9.17 -11.52
CA TYR A 51 1.90 10.60 -11.24
C TYR A 51 3.16 11.41 -11.54
N ALA A 52 4.36 10.88 -11.29
CA ALA A 52 5.61 11.54 -11.67
C ALA A 52 5.71 11.69 -13.20
N SER A 53 5.33 10.65 -13.94
CA SER A 53 5.26 10.67 -15.41
C SER A 53 4.22 11.69 -15.89
N LEU A 54 3.03 11.72 -15.29
CA LEU A 54 1.97 12.69 -15.58
C LEU A 54 2.45 14.14 -15.36
N ARG A 55 3.10 14.41 -14.23
CA ARG A 55 3.67 15.74 -13.90
C ARG A 55 4.72 16.22 -14.88
N SER A 56 5.44 15.30 -15.54
CA SER A 56 6.41 15.64 -16.57
C SER A 56 5.78 16.10 -17.89
N ASN A 57 4.46 15.92 -18.05
CA ASN A 57 3.67 16.43 -19.17
C ASN A 57 2.82 17.64 -18.71
N PRO A 58 3.24 18.89 -19.00
CA PRO A 58 2.56 20.09 -18.50
C PRO A 58 1.09 20.22 -18.90
N LYS A 59 0.72 19.73 -20.09
CA LYS A 59 -0.67 19.77 -20.56
C LYS A 59 -1.54 18.82 -19.74
N ALA A 60 -1.15 17.55 -19.68
CA ALA A 60 -1.91 16.54 -18.94
C ALA A 60 -1.91 16.83 -17.42
N TRP A 61 -0.83 17.39 -16.88
CA TRP A 61 -0.79 17.82 -15.49
C TRP A 61 -1.75 18.97 -15.18
N LYS A 62 -1.88 19.93 -16.10
CA LYS A 62 -2.87 21.02 -15.96
C LYS A 62 -4.30 20.48 -16.00
N GLU A 63 -4.58 19.51 -16.86
CA GLU A 63 -5.90 18.85 -16.93
C GLU A 63 -6.24 18.15 -15.60
N GLU A 64 -5.32 17.36 -15.05
CA GLU A 64 -5.52 16.70 -13.74
C GLU A 64 -5.73 17.69 -12.60
N LEU A 65 -4.96 18.80 -12.55
CA LEU A 65 -5.13 19.83 -11.54
C LEU A 65 -6.47 20.56 -11.64
N ASN A 66 -6.97 20.76 -12.86
CA ASN A 66 -8.28 21.36 -13.06
C ASN A 66 -9.37 20.42 -12.57
N GLU A 67 -9.32 19.14 -12.95
CA GLU A 67 -10.23 18.12 -12.43
C GLU A 67 -10.19 18.09 -10.90
N ARG A 68 -8.99 17.99 -10.31
CA ARG A 68 -8.82 17.95 -8.84
C ARG A 68 -9.48 19.15 -8.14
N ARG A 69 -9.39 20.36 -8.73
CA ARG A 69 -10.07 21.56 -8.19
C ARG A 69 -11.58 21.48 -8.26
N GLU A 70 -12.14 20.85 -9.29
CA GLU A 70 -13.59 20.61 -9.38
C GLU A 70 -14.05 19.69 -8.23
N TRP A 71 -13.24 18.69 -7.88
CA TRP A 71 -13.50 17.80 -6.73
C TRP A 71 -13.30 18.48 -5.37
N ASP A 72 -12.42 19.48 -5.27
CA ASP A 72 -12.22 20.22 -4.00
C ASP A 72 -13.52 20.90 -3.50
N ALA A 73 -14.49 21.18 -4.39
CA ALA A 73 -15.78 21.73 -4.02
C ALA A 73 -16.60 20.82 -3.08
N THR A 74 -16.40 19.49 -3.16
CA THR A 74 -17.10 18.52 -2.30
C THR A 74 -16.33 18.20 -1.02
N MET A 75 -15.23 18.91 -0.72
CA MET A 75 -14.36 18.59 0.41
C MET A 75 -15.03 18.77 1.77
N ALA A 76 -15.96 19.72 1.87
CA ALA A 76 -16.72 20.00 3.10
C ALA A 76 -18.02 19.18 3.22
N ASP A 77 -18.38 18.40 2.19
CA ASP A 77 -19.63 17.66 2.19
C ASP A 77 -19.65 16.63 3.33
N GLY A 78 -20.68 16.69 4.18
CA GLY A 78 -20.83 15.80 5.33
C GLY A 78 -19.95 16.14 6.54
N GLN A 79 -19.22 17.25 6.52
CA GLN A 79 -18.60 17.82 7.72
C GLN A 79 -19.62 18.74 8.41
N GLU A 80 -20.18 18.30 9.54
CA GLU A 80 -20.97 19.18 10.41
C GLU A 80 -20.05 20.19 11.09
N ASP A 81 -20.35 21.49 10.97
CA ASP A 81 -19.71 22.54 11.76
C ASP A 81 -19.94 22.23 13.26
N LYS A 82 -18.91 21.76 13.95
CA LYS A 82 -18.94 21.59 15.41
C LYS A 82 -18.58 22.88 16.14
#